data_AF-A0A9E5PU12-F1
#
_entry.id   AF-A0A9E5PU12-F1
#
_cell.length_a   1.000
_cell.length_b   1.000
_cell.length_c   1.000
_cell.angle_alpha   90.00
_cell.angle_beta   90.00
_cell.angle_gamma   90.00
#
_symmetry.space_group_name_H-M   'P 1'
#
loop_
_entity.id
_entity.type
_entity.pdbx_description
1 polymer ?
#
loop_
_entity_poly.entity_id
_entity_poly.type
_entity_poly.pdbx_seq_one_letter_code
_entity_poly.pdbx_strand_id
1 'polypeptide(L)'
;MQTTISPHPHRLNAIGSGRGPHPEAGVVLAFIARWLGGAIQPQQRPRRTPHLRDIVTIRQHLLGTIADCVTTVPALRLRRQIEQARNPQELWLLRNDAFQIIAQRHSQHVAAERIDALRDLFEDWLDPKQLARIR
;
A
#
# COMPACT_ATOMS: atom_id res chain seq x y z
N MET A 1 27.86 -8.77 77.37
CA MET A 1 27.00 -9.52 76.44
C MET A 1 27.03 -8.80 75.10
N GLN A 2 27.45 -9.51 74.04
CA GLN A 2 27.59 -9.05 72.65
C GLN A 2 26.25 -8.52 72.09
N THR A 3 26.21 -7.54 71.19
CA THR A 3 26.43 -7.77 69.75
C THR A 3 26.55 -6.44 68.96
N THR A 4 27.74 -6.24 68.37
CA THR A 4 28.02 -5.86 66.97
C THR A 4 26.85 -5.39 66.08
N ILE A 5 26.92 -4.14 65.59
CA ILE A 5 26.18 -3.67 64.40
C ILE A 5 27.12 -2.85 63.50
N SER A 6 27.57 -3.47 62.42
CA SER A 6 27.98 -2.87 61.14
C SER A 6 28.10 -3.99 60.11
N PRO A 7 27.65 -3.79 58.86
CA PRO A 7 28.54 -3.17 57.87
C PRO A 7 27.87 -2.19 56.88
N HIS A 8 28.56 -1.07 56.60
CA HIS A 8 29.11 -0.57 55.30
C HIS A 8 28.44 -0.96 53.93
N PRO A 9 28.68 -0.23 52.82
CA PRO A 9 27.93 0.93 52.32
C PRO A 9 27.45 0.76 50.84
N HIS A 10 26.47 1.56 50.40
CA HIS A 10 26.18 1.74 48.96
C HIS A 10 26.01 3.24 48.68
N ARG A 11 27.07 3.92 48.26
CA ARG A 11 27.47 4.21 46.86
C ARG A 11 26.62 5.31 46.21
N LEU A 12 27.14 6.53 46.31
CA LEU A 12 26.87 7.64 45.39
C LEU A 12 27.27 7.21 43.97
N ASN A 13 26.40 7.48 42.98
CA ASN A 13 26.87 7.78 41.63
C ASN A 13 25.92 8.78 40.97
N ALA A 14 26.39 10.02 40.87
CA ALA A 14 25.85 11.01 39.96
C ALA A 14 26.28 10.65 38.53
N ILE A 15 25.33 10.58 37.59
CA ILE A 15 25.59 10.84 36.18
C ILE A 15 24.38 11.55 35.58
N GLY A 16 24.62 12.78 35.12
CA GLY A 16 23.69 13.47 34.24
C GLY A 16 23.66 12.79 32.86
N SER A 17 22.50 12.79 32.25
CA SER A 17 22.34 12.79 30.79
C SER A 17 20.90 13.13 30.51
N GLY A 18 20.71 14.20 29.74
CA GLY A 18 19.40 14.70 29.37
C GLY A 18 18.71 13.81 28.35
N ARG A 19 17.91 14.50 27.53
CA ARG A 19 17.11 14.01 26.40
C ARG A 19 15.66 13.74 26.81
N GLY A 20 14.85 14.80 26.70
CA GLY A 20 13.44 14.63 26.42
C GLY A 20 13.26 13.93 25.07
N PRO A 21 12.13 13.24 24.89
CA PRO A 21 11.55 13.10 23.58
C PRO A 21 10.12 13.63 23.59
N HIS A 22 9.91 14.69 22.81
CA HIS A 22 8.67 14.88 22.06
C HIS A 22 8.68 13.84 20.94
N PRO A 23 7.70 12.95 20.82
CA PRO A 23 7.34 12.38 19.54
C PRO A 23 6.11 13.12 19.02
N GLU A 24 6.36 14.18 18.24
CA GLU A 24 5.44 14.60 17.19
C GLU A 24 5.35 13.42 16.22
N ALA A 25 4.33 12.58 16.41
CA ALA A 25 4.03 11.46 15.53
C ALA A 25 3.47 12.01 14.22
N GLY A 26 4.38 12.52 13.38
CA GLY A 26 4.14 12.68 11.96
C GLY A 26 3.74 11.32 11.39
N VAL A 27 2.50 11.22 10.93
CA VAL A 27 1.99 10.08 10.18
C VAL A 27 2.76 10.01 8.86
N VAL A 28 3.94 9.40 8.89
CA VAL A 28 4.63 8.92 7.69
C VAL A 28 3.95 7.61 7.35
N LEU A 29 2.88 7.69 6.57
CA LEU A 29 2.21 6.50 6.06
C LEU A 29 3.24 5.69 5.27
N ALA A 30 3.53 4.50 5.79
CA ALA A 30 4.59 3.64 5.37
C ALA A 30 4.55 3.38 3.85
N PHE A 31 5.67 3.68 3.18
CA PHE A 31 6.02 3.10 1.90
C PHE A 31 6.11 1.57 2.07
N ILE A 32 5.03 0.84 1.81
CA ILE A 32 5.10 -0.62 1.71
C ILE A 32 5.70 -0.94 0.34
N ALA A 33 7.03 -0.97 0.28
CA ALA A 33 7.76 -1.62 -0.79
C ALA A 33 7.52 -3.14 -0.70
N ARG A 34 6.42 -3.63 -1.30
CA ARG A 34 6.19 -5.07 -1.46
C ARG A 34 6.87 -5.57 -2.73
N TRP A 35 8.19 -5.77 -2.65
CA TRP A 35 8.87 -6.75 -3.52
C TRP A 35 8.46 -8.16 -3.10
N LEU A 36 8.18 -9.04 -4.06
CA LEU A 36 8.27 -10.50 -3.90
C LEU A 36 8.22 -11.17 -5.30
N GLY A 37 9.40 -11.41 -5.86
CA GLY A 37 9.64 -12.68 -6.53
C GLY A 37 9.78 -13.77 -5.45
N GLY A 38 9.13 -14.92 -5.63
CA GLY A 38 9.19 -16.06 -4.71
C GLY A 38 7.84 -16.77 -4.60
N ALA A 39 7.79 -18.00 -5.09
CA ALA A 39 6.60 -18.78 -5.44
C ALA A 39 5.57 -19.02 -4.31
N ILE A 40 4.31 -18.63 -4.56
CA ILE A 40 3.10 -19.40 -4.24
C ILE A 40 2.11 -19.11 -5.38
N GLN A 41 1.87 -20.06 -6.27
CA GLN A 41 0.87 -19.93 -7.32
C GLN A 41 -0.02 -21.18 -7.30
N PRO A 42 -1.20 -21.18 -6.65
CA PRO A 42 -2.28 -22.01 -7.14
C PRO A 42 -2.58 -21.46 -8.54
N GLN A 43 -2.35 -22.27 -9.56
CA GLN A 43 -2.51 -21.87 -10.96
C GLN A 43 -3.99 -21.54 -11.23
N GLN A 44 -4.30 -20.24 -11.10
CA GLN A 44 -5.58 -19.63 -11.37
C GLN A 44 -5.76 -19.56 -12.89
N ARG A 45 -6.76 -20.27 -13.41
CA ARG A 45 -7.10 -20.18 -14.84
C ARG A 45 -7.99 -18.95 -15.01
N PRO A 46 -7.55 -17.91 -15.74
CA PRO A 46 -8.47 -16.83 -16.12
C PRO A 46 -9.59 -17.44 -16.97
N ARG A 47 -10.81 -16.92 -16.82
CA ARG A 47 -12.00 -17.44 -17.51
C ARG A 47 -11.88 -17.35 -19.03
N ARG A 48 -11.04 -16.43 -19.51
CA ARG A 48 -10.59 -16.23 -20.88
C ARG A 48 -9.12 -15.78 -20.91
N THR A 49 -8.40 -16.10 -21.98
CA THR A 49 -7.09 -15.49 -22.25
C THR A 49 -7.27 -14.04 -22.69
N PRO A 50 -6.74 -13.05 -21.95
CA PRO A 50 -6.86 -11.64 -22.33
C PRO A 50 -6.15 -11.38 -23.66
N HIS A 51 -6.85 -10.76 -24.60
CA HIS A 51 -6.21 -10.27 -25.81
C HIS A 51 -5.49 -8.95 -25.50
N LEU A 52 -4.48 -8.60 -26.30
CA LEU A 52 -3.73 -7.36 -26.11
C LEU A 52 -4.63 -6.11 -26.11
N ARG A 53 -5.73 -6.16 -26.87
CA ARG A 53 -6.73 -5.08 -26.92
C ARG A 53 -7.41 -4.87 -25.57
N ASP A 54 -7.78 -5.94 -24.88
CA ASP A 54 -8.43 -5.86 -23.57
C ASP A 54 -7.51 -5.25 -22.52
N ILE A 55 -6.24 -5.65 -22.53
CA ILE A 55 -5.22 -5.12 -21.63
C ILE A 55 -5.04 -3.61 -21.86
N VAL A 56 -5.03 -3.18 -23.13
CA VAL A 56 -4.93 -1.75 -23.48
C VAL A 56 -6.16 -0.98 -23.00
N THR A 57 -7.37 -1.52 -23.20
CA THR A 57 -8.61 -0.90 -22.73
C THR A 57 -8.61 -0.72 -21.21
N ILE A 58 -8.33 -1.78 -20.46
CA ILE A 58 -8.28 -1.74 -18.98
C ILE A 58 -7.23 -0.73 -18.52
N ARG A 59 -6.06 -0.72 -19.16
CA ARG A 59 -4.99 0.24 -18.86
C ARG A 59 -5.46 1.68 -19.07
N GLN A 60 -6.12 1.97 -20.19
CA GLN A 60 -6.63 3.31 -20.48
C GLN A 60 -7.68 3.76 -19.45
N HIS A 61 -8.60 2.88 -19.06
CA HIS A 61 -9.56 3.17 -18.01
C HIS A 61 -8.86 3.47 -16.68
N LEU A 62 -7.91 2.64 -16.26
CA LEU A 62 -7.18 2.85 -15.01
C LEU A 62 -6.35 4.15 -15.02
N LEU A 63 -5.73 4.49 -16.16
CA LEU A 63 -5.03 5.77 -16.36
C LEU A 63 -6.00 6.96 -16.29
N GLY A 64 -7.18 6.84 -16.89
CA GLY A 64 -8.23 7.86 -16.81
C GLY A 64 -8.65 8.14 -15.37
N THR A 65 -8.79 7.08 -14.56
CA THR A 65 -9.18 7.20 -13.15
C THR A 65 -8.21 8.04 -12.32
N ILE A 66 -6.91 7.95 -12.62
CA ILE A 66 -5.85 8.70 -11.92
C ILE A 66 -5.37 9.95 -12.66
N ALA A 67 -5.95 10.28 -13.82
CA ALA A 67 -5.46 11.34 -14.70
C ALA A 67 -5.42 12.73 -14.03
N ASP A 68 -6.39 13.00 -13.16
CA ASP A 68 -6.37 14.22 -12.36
C ASP A 68 -5.26 14.18 -11.30
N CYS A 69 -4.90 13.01 -10.76
CA CYS A 69 -3.98 12.90 -9.62
C CYS A 69 -2.48 12.98 -9.96
N VAL A 70 -2.10 13.10 -11.24
CA VAL A 70 -0.71 12.96 -11.73
C VAL A 70 0.16 14.20 -11.52
N THR A 71 0.12 14.78 -10.32
CA THR A 71 0.89 15.99 -9.95
C THR A 71 2.00 15.67 -8.95
N THR A 72 1.93 14.51 -8.32
CA THR A 72 2.90 14.06 -7.31
C THR A 72 3.81 12.96 -7.87
N VAL A 73 5.03 12.86 -7.33
CA VAL A 73 5.99 11.79 -7.66
C VAL A 73 5.39 10.38 -7.53
N PRO A 74 4.66 10.02 -6.45
CA PRO A 74 4.00 8.71 -6.37
C PRO A 74 2.98 8.49 -7.50
N ALA A 75 2.22 9.50 -7.91
CA ALA A 75 1.26 9.37 -9.01
C ALA A 75 1.93 9.17 -10.37
N LEU A 76 3.05 9.86 -10.61
CA LEU A 76 3.87 9.63 -11.81
C LEU A 76 4.50 8.24 -11.83
N ARG A 77 4.88 7.70 -10.67
CA ARG A 77 5.37 6.32 -10.55
C ARG A 77 4.25 5.32 -10.86
N LEU A 78 3.09 5.48 -10.24
CA LEU A 78 1.93 4.64 -10.47
C LEU A 78 1.55 4.62 -11.95
N ARG A 79 1.48 5.79 -12.59
CA ARG A 79 1.22 5.91 -14.03
C ARG A 79 2.18 5.04 -14.85
N ARG A 80 3.49 5.12 -14.59
CA ARG A 80 4.49 4.29 -15.29
C ARG A 80 4.29 2.81 -15.05
N GLN A 81 3.91 2.40 -13.84
CA GLN A 81 3.63 1.00 -13.53
C GLN A 81 2.39 0.50 -14.29
N ILE A 82 1.35 1.33 -14.41
CA ILE A 82 0.15 1.02 -15.20
C ILE A 82 0.50 0.88 -16.69
N GLU A 83 1.33 1.78 -17.23
CA GLU A 83 1.81 1.73 -18.61
C GLU A 83 2.61 0.44 -18.90
N GLN A 84 3.38 -0.05 -17.93
CA GLN A 84 4.25 -1.23 -18.06
C GLN A 84 3.55 -2.58 -17.77
N ALA A 85 2.42 -2.57 -17.07
CA ALA A 85 1.70 -3.78 -16.68
C ALA A 85 1.28 -4.60 -17.91
N ARG A 86 1.50 -5.92 -17.88
CA ARG A 86 1.36 -6.79 -19.05
C ARG A 86 0.13 -7.68 -19.01
N ASN A 87 -0.55 -7.75 -17.87
CA ASN A 87 -1.73 -8.58 -17.68
C ASN A 87 -2.76 -7.87 -16.79
N PRO A 88 -4.04 -8.25 -16.87
CA PRO A 88 -5.11 -7.64 -16.06
C PRO A 88 -4.89 -7.82 -14.56
N GLN A 89 -4.23 -8.91 -14.13
CA GLN A 89 -3.95 -9.14 -12.71
C GLN A 89 -2.97 -8.10 -12.14
N GLU A 90 -1.89 -7.76 -12.85
CA GLU A 90 -0.96 -6.69 -12.48
C GLU A 90 -1.68 -5.33 -12.41
N LEU A 91 -2.55 -5.04 -13.38
CA LEU A 91 -3.37 -3.81 -13.38
C LEU A 91 -4.28 -3.74 -12.15
N TRP A 92 -4.87 -4.87 -11.75
CA TRP A 92 -5.72 -4.94 -10.55
C TRP A 92 -4.94 -4.79 -9.24
N LEU A 93 -3.70 -5.27 -9.17
CA LEU A 93 -2.85 -5.04 -8.00
C LEU A 93 -2.53 -3.55 -7.80
N LEU A 94 -2.39 -2.80 -8.90
CA LEU A 94 -2.16 -1.36 -8.88
C LEU A 94 -3.39 -0.55 -8.43
N ARG A 95 -4.58 -1.16 -8.35
CA ARG A 95 -5.80 -0.49 -7.83
C ARG A 95 -5.62 0.06 -6.43
N ASN A 96 -4.82 -0.61 -5.59
CA ASN A 96 -4.60 -0.20 -4.20
C ASN A 96 -3.80 1.10 -4.14
N ASP A 97 -2.78 1.21 -4.99
CA ASP A 97 -1.97 2.41 -5.11
C ASP A 97 -2.80 3.55 -5.71
N ALA A 98 -3.61 3.25 -6.74
CA ALA A 98 -4.58 4.18 -7.30
C ALA A 98 -5.57 4.70 -6.24
N PHE A 99 -6.12 3.80 -5.41
CA PHE A 99 -7.01 4.17 -4.30
C PHE A 99 -6.34 5.15 -3.35
N GLN A 100 -5.11 4.86 -2.92
CA GLN A 100 -4.37 5.73 -2.00
C GLN A 100 -4.14 7.12 -2.61
N ILE A 101 -3.72 7.18 -3.87
CA ILE A 101 -3.45 8.44 -4.56
C ILE A 101 -4.72 9.27 -4.76
N ILE A 102 -5.82 8.64 -5.16
CA ILE A 102 -7.11 9.33 -5.32
C ILE A 102 -7.64 9.79 -3.96
N ALA A 103 -7.51 8.97 -2.91
CA ALA A 103 -7.96 9.31 -1.57
C ALA A 103 -7.17 10.47 -0.96
N GLN A 104 -5.86 10.55 -1.22
CA GLN A 104 -5.00 11.65 -0.79
C GLN A 104 -5.36 12.98 -1.46
N ARG A 105 -5.79 12.94 -2.72
CA ARG A 105 -6.14 14.16 -3.47
C ARG A 105 -7.58 14.61 -3.27
N HIS A 106 -8.52 13.66 -3.19
CA HIS A 106 -9.94 13.95 -3.09
C HIS A 106 -10.49 13.49 -1.73
N SER A 107 -10.91 12.24 -1.65
CA SER A 107 -11.43 11.60 -0.45
C SER A 107 -11.50 10.10 -0.65
N GLN A 108 -11.56 9.35 0.45
CA GLN A 108 -11.73 7.89 0.39
C GLN A 108 -13.04 7.49 -0.31
N HIS A 109 -14.08 8.30 -0.22
CA HIS A 109 -15.36 8.04 -0.88
C HIS A 109 -15.23 8.09 -2.41
N VAL A 110 -14.60 9.15 -2.94
CA VAL A 110 -14.34 9.29 -4.38
C VAL A 110 -13.40 8.20 -4.88
N ALA A 111 -12.39 7.83 -4.07
CA ALA A 111 -11.51 6.72 -4.40
C ALA A 111 -12.25 5.39 -4.48
N ALA A 112 -13.14 5.11 -3.52
CA ALA A 112 -13.95 3.89 -3.52
C ALA A 112 -14.86 3.84 -4.74
N GLU A 113 -15.61 4.90 -5.04
CA GLU A 113 -16.50 4.98 -6.20
C GLU A 113 -15.75 4.71 -7.51
N ARG A 114 -14.62 5.38 -7.71
CA ARG A 114 -13.79 5.25 -8.90
C ARG A 114 -13.20 3.85 -9.07
N ILE A 115 -12.73 3.23 -7.99
CA ILE A 115 -12.21 1.85 -8.05
C ILE A 115 -13.33 0.82 -8.20
N ASP A 116 -14.50 1.06 -7.61
CA ASP A 116 -15.68 0.20 -7.75
C ASP A 116 -16.20 0.21 -9.19
N ALA A 117 -16.19 1.37 -9.85
CA ALA A 117 -16.52 1.49 -11.28
C ALA A 117 -15.56 0.70 -12.18
N LEU A 118 -14.29 0.57 -11.79
CA LEU A 118 -13.34 -0.28 -12.51
C LEU A 118 -13.62 -1.77 -12.32
N ARG A 119 -14.26 -2.19 -11.22
CA ARG A 119 -14.48 -3.60 -10.89
C ARG A 119 -15.21 -4.36 -12.00
N ASP A 120 -16.21 -3.74 -12.61
CA ASP A 120 -16.99 -4.32 -13.70
C ASP A 120 -16.10 -4.71 -14.91
N LEU A 121 -15.13 -3.85 -15.23
CA LEU A 121 -14.16 -4.10 -16.32
C LEU A 121 -13.24 -5.29 -16.04
N PHE A 122 -13.10 -5.68 -14.77
CA PHE A 122 -12.23 -6.76 -14.32
C PHE A 122 -12.96 -8.09 -14.08
N GLU A 123 -14.30 -8.10 -14.09
CA GLU A 123 -15.13 -9.27 -13.74
C GLU A 123 -14.94 -10.45 -14.70
N ASP A 124 -14.69 -10.19 -15.99
CA ASP A 124 -14.47 -11.24 -16.99
C ASP A 124 -13.02 -11.80 -16.94
N TRP A 125 -12.10 -11.10 -16.27
CA TRP A 125 -10.66 -11.41 -16.26
C TRP A 125 -10.16 -12.01 -14.96
N LEU A 126 -10.82 -11.69 -13.84
CA LEU A 126 -10.40 -12.07 -12.50
C LEU A 126 -11.48 -12.89 -11.83
N ASP A 127 -11.06 -13.79 -10.94
CA ASP A 127 -12.00 -14.56 -10.15
C ASP A 127 -12.80 -13.63 -9.22
N PRO A 128 -14.12 -13.84 -9.03
CA PRO A 128 -14.95 -13.01 -8.16
C PRO A 128 -14.41 -12.91 -6.72
N LYS A 129 -13.62 -13.89 -6.25
CA LYS A 129 -12.94 -13.83 -4.95
C LYS A 129 -11.84 -12.76 -4.88
N GLN A 130 -11.20 -12.43 -6.01
CA GLN A 130 -10.19 -11.38 -6.10
C GLN A 130 -10.80 -10.00 -6.36
N LEU A 131 -12.02 -9.97 -6.88
CA LEU A 131 -12.85 -8.78 -7.04
C LEU A 131 -13.43 -8.25 -5.71
N ALA A 132 -12.84 -8.62 -4.57
CA ALA A 132 -13.27 -8.15 -3.27
C ALA A 132 -13.35 -6.61 -3.25
N ARG A 133 -14.52 -6.12 -2.84
CA ARG A 133 -14.82 -4.70 -2.66
C ARG A 133 -13.88 -4.12 -1.60
N ILE A 134 -13.31 -2.95 -1.88
CA ILE A 134 -12.60 -2.17 -0.88
C ILE A 134 -13.68 -1.72 0.12
N ARG A 135 -13.55 -2.16 1.37
CA ARG A 135 -14.55 -2.01 2.44
C ARG A 135 -14.20 -0.85 3.34
#